data_AF-A0A2D7LL21-F1
#
_entry.id   AF-A0A2D7LL21-F1
#
_cell.length_a   1.000
_cell.length_b   1.000
_cell.length_c   1.000
_cell.angle_alpha   90.00
_cell.angle_beta   90.00
_cell.angle_gamma   90.00
#
_symmetry.space_group_name_H-M   'P 1'
#
loop_
_entity.id
_entity.type
_entity.pdbx_description
1 polymer ?
#
loop_
_entity_poly.entity_id
_entity_poly.type
_entity_poly.pdbx_seq_one_letter_code
_entity_poly.pdbx_strand_id
1 'polypeptide(L)'
;MKLSSPNINVMIKSCLKASKVIIRDFGEIEKLQVSLKGPGDFVTTSDKKVEEILIDELSKARPNYQILSEESGAIEKKESEFKWVIDPIDGTFNFLHGVPHFCISVALEKNKEIIAGVIYDPIKDELFAAEKGEGSYLNNYRMRVSGRNKLENSLIFTGFPKFNSLEKDKTLKEFSMINEITLCPIRILGSAALDMAYVAAGRCDGYWQRNLNYWDYAAGIILVKEAGGFVTDFEGGENFIANRAILATNSKIGSEIIKVLKK
;
A
#
# COMPACT_ATOMS: atom_id res chain seq x y z
N MET A 1 -22.29 -5.23 2.00
CA MET A 1 -20.93 -4.80 2.37
C MET A 1 -21.00 -4.27 3.80
N LYS A 2 -20.09 -4.65 4.70
CA LYS A 2 -20.18 -4.20 6.12
C LYS A 2 -19.84 -2.72 6.27
N LEU A 3 -18.83 -2.25 5.55
CA LEU A 3 -18.62 -0.84 5.30
C LEU A 3 -19.56 -0.40 4.18
N SER A 4 -20.31 0.67 4.40
CA SER A 4 -21.29 1.17 3.42
C SER A 4 -21.36 2.69 3.36
N SER A 5 -20.35 3.39 3.88
CA SER A 5 -20.32 4.85 3.80
C SER A 5 -20.29 5.31 2.34
N PRO A 6 -20.84 6.50 2.04
CA PRO A 6 -20.81 7.05 0.69
C PRO A 6 -19.39 7.16 0.10
N ASN A 7 -18.38 7.39 0.94
CA ASN A 7 -16.99 7.51 0.49
C ASN A 7 -16.39 6.13 0.18
N ILE A 8 -16.55 5.13 1.06
CA ILE A 8 -16.08 3.76 0.80
C ILE A 8 -16.72 3.19 -0.47
N ASN A 9 -18.02 3.37 -0.66
CA ASN A 9 -18.71 2.87 -1.85
C ASN A 9 -18.14 3.45 -3.14
N VAL A 10 -17.82 4.75 -3.12
CA VAL A 10 -17.18 5.45 -4.25
C VAL A 10 -15.77 4.89 -4.49
N MET A 11 -14.94 4.77 -3.45
CA MET A 11 -13.58 4.22 -3.56
C MET A 11 -13.58 2.82 -4.16
N ILE A 12 -14.41 1.93 -3.62
CA ILE A 12 -14.51 0.53 -4.09
C ILE A 12 -14.98 0.47 -5.54
N LYS A 13 -16.02 1.24 -5.89
CA LYS A 13 -16.51 1.30 -7.26
C LYS A 13 -15.42 1.78 -8.23
N SER A 14 -14.64 2.79 -7.84
CA SER A 14 -13.51 3.28 -8.64
C SER A 14 -12.46 2.18 -8.85
N CYS A 15 -12.03 1.49 -7.78
CA CYS A 15 -11.06 0.39 -7.89
C CYS A 15 -11.57 -0.75 -8.77
N LEU A 16 -12.83 -1.19 -8.60
CA LEU A 16 -13.44 -2.24 -9.42
C LEU A 16 -13.63 -1.86 -10.90
N LYS A 17 -13.78 -0.57 -11.19
CA LYS A 17 -13.85 -0.08 -12.58
C LYS A 17 -12.45 -0.07 -13.20
N ALA A 18 -11.47 0.46 -12.49
CA ALA A 18 -10.09 0.58 -12.96
C ALA A 18 -9.41 -0.79 -13.11
N SER A 19 -9.73 -1.76 -12.24
CA SER A 19 -9.16 -3.11 -12.29
C SER A 19 -9.42 -3.86 -13.59
N LYS A 20 -10.51 -3.56 -14.30
CA LYS A 20 -10.81 -4.18 -15.60
C LYS A 20 -9.71 -3.93 -16.63
N VAL A 21 -9.10 -2.75 -16.58
CA VAL A 21 -7.95 -2.41 -17.44
C VAL A 21 -6.73 -3.22 -17.02
N ILE A 22 -6.44 -3.26 -15.71
CA ILE A 22 -5.30 -4.00 -15.16
C ILE A 22 -5.36 -5.49 -15.49
N ILE A 23 -6.51 -6.14 -15.27
CA ILE A 23 -6.68 -7.58 -15.53
C ILE A 23 -6.50 -7.89 -17.01
N ARG A 24 -7.10 -7.08 -17.90
CA ARG A 24 -6.94 -7.24 -19.34
C ARG A 24 -5.49 -7.08 -19.75
N ASP A 25 -4.86 -5.99 -19.34
CA ASP A 25 -3.49 -5.66 -19.75
C ASP A 25 -2.51 -6.71 -19.19
N PHE A 26 -2.69 -7.16 -17.93
CA PHE A 26 -1.91 -8.25 -17.33
C PHE A 26 -2.03 -9.57 -18.12
N GLY A 27 -3.23 -9.88 -18.63
CA GLY A 27 -3.45 -11.06 -19.48
C GLY A 27 -2.79 -10.99 -20.86
N GLU A 28 -2.34 -9.80 -21.28
CA GLU A 28 -1.71 -9.55 -22.58
C GLU A 28 -0.23 -9.11 -22.46
N ILE A 29 0.44 -9.41 -21.34
CA ILE A 29 1.84 -9.00 -21.04
C ILE A 29 2.82 -9.24 -22.18
N GLU A 30 2.71 -10.37 -22.87
CA GLU A 30 3.58 -10.67 -24.02
C GLU A 30 3.42 -9.64 -25.15
N LYS A 31 2.20 -9.16 -25.40
CA LYS A 31 1.93 -8.08 -26.35
C LYS A 31 2.43 -6.73 -25.80
N LEU A 32 2.46 -6.55 -24.49
CA LEU A 32 3.01 -5.35 -23.83
C LEU A 32 4.53 -5.25 -24.01
N GLN A 33 5.24 -6.36 -23.80
CA GLN A 33 6.70 -6.44 -23.93
C GLN A 33 7.19 -6.27 -25.37
N VAL A 34 6.36 -6.65 -26.36
CA VAL A 34 6.69 -6.59 -27.80
C VAL A 34 6.33 -5.22 -28.43
N SER A 35 5.51 -4.38 -27.78
CA SER A 35 5.20 -3.04 -28.29
C SER A 35 6.44 -2.13 -28.22
N LEU A 36 6.92 -1.73 -29.40
CA LEU A 36 8.17 -1.00 -29.61
C LEU A 36 8.19 0.35 -28.88
N LYS A 37 8.96 0.39 -27.79
CA LYS A 37 9.77 1.49 -27.20
C LYS A 37 10.43 1.07 -25.87
N GLY A 38 10.12 -0.14 -25.38
CA GLY A 38 10.73 -0.78 -24.21
C GLY A 38 9.69 -1.00 -23.11
N PRO A 39 9.94 -1.92 -22.15
CA PRO A 39 8.98 -2.24 -21.08
C PRO A 39 8.44 -1.03 -20.30
N GLY A 40 9.24 0.04 -20.17
CA GLY A 40 8.86 1.25 -19.44
C GLY A 40 7.71 2.06 -20.07
N ASP A 41 7.61 2.13 -21.40
CA ASP A 41 6.63 3.02 -22.08
C ASP A 41 5.19 2.51 -21.99
N PHE A 42 4.99 1.19 -21.92
CA PHE A 42 3.66 0.60 -21.82
C PHE A 42 3.09 0.67 -20.41
N VAL A 43 3.92 0.47 -19.37
CA VAL A 43 3.54 0.71 -17.97
C VAL A 43 2.96 2.09 -17.80
N THR A 44 3.69 3.09 -18.26
CA THR A 44 3.23 4.47 -18.26
C THR A 44 1.86 4.61 -18.93
N THR A 45 1.52 3.76 -19.90
CA THR A 45 0.20 3.78 -20.55
C THR A 45 -0.89 3.10 -19.71
N SER A 46 -0.64 1.93 -19.12
CA SER A 46 -1.60 1.25 -18.24
C SER A 46 -1.82 2.03 -16.94
N ASP A 47 -0.75 2.46 -16.27
CA ASP A 47 -0.79 3.31 -15.08
C ASP A 47 -1.59 4.59 -15.34
N LYS A 48 -1.31 5.32 -16.43
CA LYS A 48 -2.07 6.53 -16.78
C LYS A 48 -3.56 6.25 -17.03
N LYS A 49 -3.90 5.15 -17.70
CA LYS A 49 -5.32 4.80 -17.95
C LYS A 49 -6.05 4.46 -16.66
N VAL A 50 -5.40 3.70 -15.78
CA VAL A 50 -5.94 3.32 -14.47
C VAL A 50 -6.12 4.57 -13.62
N GLU A 51 -5.09 5.42 -13.57
CA GLU A 51 -5.13 6.70 -12.86
C GLU A 51 -6.26 7.61 -13.38
N GLU A 52 -6.39 7.77 -14.70
CA GLU A 52 -7.45 8.59 -15.31
C GLU A 52 -8.84 8.11 -14.88
N ILE A 53 -9.07 6.78 -14.90
CA ILE A 53 -10.35 6.19 -14.46
C ILE A 53 -10.61 6.49 -12.98
N LEU A 54 -9.59 6.33 -12.11
CA LEU A 54 -9.71 6.59 -10.68
C LEU A 54 -10.02 8.06 -10.42
N ILE A 55 -9.25 8.97 -11.02
CA ILE A 55 -9.42 10.42 -10.88
C ILE A 55 -10.80 10.85 -11.37
N ASP A 56 -11.25 10.34 -12.52
CA ASP A 56 -12.54 10.67 -13.12
C ASP A 56 -13.71 10.22 -12.21
N GLU A 57 -13.72 8.96 -11.77
CA GLU A 57 -14.80 8.45 -10.90
C GLU A 57 -14.82 9.16 -9.52
N LEU A 58 -13.64 9.37 -8.92
CA LEU A 58 -13.54 10.05 -7.62
C LEU A 58 -13.93 11.52 -7.72
N SER A 59 -13.50 12.22 -8.78
CA SER A 59 -13.85 13.63 -9.02
C SER A 59 -15.33 13.81 -9.35
N LYS A 60 -15.94 12.89 -10.12
CA LYS A 60 -17.38 12.91 -10.39
C LYS A 60 -18.20 12.79 -9.12
N ALA A 61 -17.78 11.93 -8.20
CA ALA A 61 -18.47 11.72 -6.94
C ALA A 61 -18.22 12.82 -5.90
N ARG A 62 -17.01 13.40 -5.89
CA ARG A 62 -16.56 14.44 -4.95
C ARG A 62 -15.73 15.51 -5.67
N PRO A 63 -16.37 16.44 -6.41
CA PRO A 63 -15.67 17.41 -7.26
C PRO A 63 -14.81 18.42 -6.50
N ASN A 64 -15.08 18.60 -5.21
CA ASN A 64 -14.38 19.54 -4.34
C ASN A 64 -13.17 18.93 -3.63
N TYR A 65 -12.99 17.61 -3.64
CA TYR A 65 -11.88 16.98 -2.94
C TYR A 65 -10.56 17.20 -3.69
N GLN A 66 -9.47 17.38 -2.96
CA GLN A 66 -8.13 17.41 -3.53
C GLN A 66 -7.73 16.00 -3.99
N ILE A 67 -6.74 15.90 -4.87
CA ILE A 67 -6.16 14.62 -5.29
C ILE A 67 -4.65 14.72 -5.17
N LEU A 68 -4.03 13.66 -4.67
CA LEU A 68 -2.60 13.38 -4.78
C LEU A 68 -2.47 12.01 -5.42
N SER A 69 -1.85 11.94 -6.59
CA SER A 69 -1.66 10.70 -7.33
C SER A 69 -0.21 10.52 -7.77
N GLU A 70 0.25 9.28 -7.93
CA GLU A 70 1.63 8.98 -8.32
C GLU A 70 2.03 9.64 -9.65
N GLU A 71 1.22 9.49 -10.70
CA GLU A 71 1.59 9.90 -12.06
C GLU A 71 1.19 11.36 -12.34
N SER A 72 0.02 11.79 -11.87
CA SER A 72 -0.51 13.15 -12.09
C SER A 72 -0.07 14.18 -11.04
N GLY A 73 0.51 13.74 -9.91
CA GLY A 73 0.88 14.63 -8.81
C GLY A 73 -0.32 15.21 -8.06
N ALA A 74 -0.18 16.44 -7.56
CA ALA A 74 -1.20 17.10 -6.75
C ALA A 74 -2.17 17.93 -7.60
N ILE A 75 -3.47 17.63 -7.48
CA ILE A 75 -4.57 18.43 -8.03
C ILE A 75 -5.24 19.15 -6.87
N GLU A 76 -4.87 20.42 -6.68
CA GLU A 76 -5.39 21.23 -5.59
C GLU A 76 -6.80 21.75 -5.88
N LYS A 77 -7.64 21.71 -4.84
CA LYS A 77 -8.93 22.39 -4.78
C LYS A 77 -8.89 23.36 -3.62
N LYS A 78 -9.27 24.61 -3.87
CA LYS A 78 -9.32 25.66 -2.84
C LYS A 78 -10.26 25.20 -1.71
N GLU A 79 -9.83 25.42 -0.47
CA GLU A 79 -10.65 25.27 0.74
C GLU A 79 -11.17 23.86 1.06
N SER A 80 -10.68 22.82 0.39
CA SER A 80 -11.04 21.43 0.75
C SER A 80 -10.17 20.88 1.87
N GLU A 81 -10.81 20.40 2.93
CA GLU A 81 -10.17 19.62 3.99
C GLU A 81 -9.93 18.14 3.60
N PHE A 82 -10.53 17.70 2.49
CA PHE A 82 -10.47 16.32 2.02
C PHE A 82 -9.53 16.15 0.83
N LYS A 83 -8.81 15.03 0.81
CA LYS A 83 -7.87 14.65 -0.26
C LYS A 83 -7.93 13.15 -0.53
N TRP A 84 -8.09 12.78 -1.80
CA TRP A 84 -7.83 11.43 -2.27
C TRP A 84 -6.33 11.24 -2.45
N VAL A 85 -5.78 10.14 -1.94
CA VAL A 85 -4.39 9.74 -2.18
C VAL A 85 -4.43 8.44 -2.96
N ILE A 86 -3.81 8.41 -4.14
CA ILE A 86 -3.99 7.34 -5.13
C ILE A 86 -2.63 6.80 -5.57
N ASP A 87 -2.51 5.48 -5.53
CA ASP A 87 -1.51 4.72 -6.27
C ASP A 87 -2.27 3.80 -7.25
N PRO A 88 -2.18 4.06 -8.56
CA PRO A 88 -2.93 3.31 -9.55
C PRO A 88 -2.47 1.84 -9.66
N ILE A 89 -1.16 1.57 -9.57
CA ILE A 89 -0.59 0.22 -9.64
C ILE A 89 0.66 0.13 -8.73
N ASP A 90 0.42 -0.14 -7.44
CA ASP A 90 1.50 -0.48 -6.52
C ASP A 90 2.02 -1.88 -6.83
N GLY A 91 3.33 -2.01 -7.07
CA GLY A 91 3.94 -3.22 -7.62
C GLY A 91 4.08 -3.21 -9.14
N THR A 92 4.29 -2.05 -9.74
CA THR A 92 4.50 -1.85 -11.19
C THR A 92 5.52 -2.81 -11.81
N PHE A 93 6.63 -3.08 -11.12
CA PHE A 93 7.63 -4.04 -11.60
C PHE A 93 7.11 -5.48 -11.63
N ASN A 94 6.28 -5.87 -10.66
CA ASN A 94 5.64 -7.17 -10.67
C ASN A 94 4.65 -7.29 -11.83
N PHE A 95 3.82 -6.27 -12.02
CA PHE A 95 2.90 -6.18 -13.16
C PHE A 95 3.64 -6.38 -14.49
N LEU A 96 4.76 -5.68 -14.68
CA LEU A 96 5.59 -5.79 -15.89
C LEU A 96 6.15 -7.18 -16.20
N HIS A 97 6.52 -7.91 -15.15
CA HIS A 97 7.19 -9.19 -15.27
C HIS A 97 6.21 -10.37 -15.19
N GLY A 98 4.90 -10.11 -15.18
CA GLY A 98 3.89 -11.16 -15.06
C GLY A 98 3.84 -11.79 -13.67
N VAL A 99 4.37 -11.13 -12.64
CA VAL A 99 4.28 -11.58 -11.26
C VAL A 99 2.93 -11.12 -10.70
N PRO A 100 2.01 -12.03 -10.31
CA PRO A 100 0.65 -11.68 -9.91
C PRO A 100 0.60 -11.17 -8.46
N HIS A 101 1.29 -10.07 -8.16
CA HIS A 101 1.33 -9.44 -6.84
C HIS A 101 1.49 -7.91 -6.98
N PHE A 102 0.35 -7.23 -7.13
CA PHE A 102 0.24 -5.77 -7.26
C PHE A 102 -1.20 -5.37 -6.94
N CYS A 103 -1.46 -4.09 -6.68
CA CYS A 103 -2.79 -3.62 -6.31
C CYS A 103 -3.07 -2.19 -6.74
N ILE A 104 -4.35 -1.82 -6.65
CA ILE A 104 -4.78 -0.42 -6.64
C ILE A 104 -4.89 0.01 -5.18
N SER A 105 -4.33 1.16 -4.82
CA SER A 105 -4.43 1.73 -3.48
C SER A 105 -5.06 3.12 -3.52
N VAL A 106 -6.13 3.32 -2.74
CA VAL A 106 -6.84 4.60 -2.62
C VAL A 106 -7.10 4.88 -1.15
N ALA A 107 -6.64 6.03 -0.67
CA ALA A 107 -6.93 6.53 0.67
C ALA A 107 -7.73 7.84 0.61
N LEU A 108 -8.51 8.08 1.66
CA LEU A 108 -9.14 9.36 1.92
C LEU A 108 -8.50 10.00 3.15
N GLU A 109 -7.91 11.16 2.95
CA GLU A 109 -7.40 12.03 3.99
C GLU A 109 -8.41 13.15 4.30
N LYS A 110 -8.60 13.44 5.59
CA LYS A 110 -9.29 14.63 6.09
C LYS A 110 -8.38 15.36 7.08
N ASN A 111 -8.04 16.62 6.83
CA ASN A 111 -7.18 17.43 7.71
C ASN A 111 -5.85 16.72 8.08
N LYS A 112 -5.18 16.11 7.10
CA LYS A 112 -3.92 15.33 7.26
C LYS A 112 -4.05 14.02 8.04
N GLU A 113 -5.28 13.57 8.32
CA GLU A 113 -5.55 12.27 8.92
C GLU A 113 -6.21 11.33 7.90
N ILE A 114 -5.71 10.10 7.75
CA ILE A 114 -6.38 9.09 6.92
C ILE A 114 -7.64 8.60 7.63
N ILE A 115 -8.79 8.75 6.98
CA ILE A 115 -10.11 8.38 7.52
C ILE A 115 -10.76 7.18 6.82
N ALA A 116 -10.32 6.85 5.60
CA ALA A 116 -10.74 5.65 4.87
C ALA A 116 -9.61 5.15 3.95
N GLY A 117 -9.57 3.85 3.68
CA GLY A 117 -8.58 3.23 2.81
C GLY A 117 -9.13 1.99 2.12
N VAL A 118 -8.81 1.84 0.83
CA VAL A 118 -9.12 0.67 0.02
C VAL A 118 -7.84 0.24 -0.69
N ILE A 119 -7.50 -1.04 -0.56
CA ILE A 119 -6.45 -1.72 -1.33
C ILE A 119 -7.10 -2.89 -2.05
N TYR A 120 -6.93 -2.98 -3.36
CA TYR A 120 -7.55 -4.03 -4.16
C TYR A 120 -6.51 -4.76 -5.00
N ASP A 121 -6.31 -6.06 -4.71
CA ASP A 121 -5.58 -6.98 -5.58
C ASP A 121 -6.55 -7.53 -6.63
N PRO A 122 -6.45 -7.10 -7.89
CA PRO A 122 -7.41 -7.49 -8.92
C PRO A 122 -7.17 -8.91 -9.45
N ILE A 123 -6.01 -9.50 -9.20
CA ILE A 123 -5.69 -10.86 -9.68
C ILE A 123 -6.23 -11.92 -8.71
N LYS A 124 -6.14 -11.66 -7.40
CA LYS A 124 -6.70 -12.55 -6.36
C LYS A 124 -8.15 -12.24 -6.00
N ASP A 125 -8.69 -11.15 -6.54
CA ASP A 125 -9.98 -10.58 -6.15
C ASP A 125 -10.07 -10.35 -4.63
N GLU A 126 -9.03 -9.70 -4.08
CA GLU A 126 -8.94 -9.39 -2.66
C GLU A 126 -9.11 -7.90 -2.43
N LEU A 127 -10.25 -7.53 -1.84
CA LEU A 127 -10.59 -6.17 -1.49
C LEU A 127 -10.42 -5.95 0.01
N PHE A 128 -9.37 -5.22 0.35
CA PHE A 128 -9.07 -4.76 1.70
C PHE A 128 -9.67 -3.35 1.87
N ALA A 129 -10.48 -3.14 2.91
CA ALA A 129 -11.11 -1.85 3.17
C ALA A 129 -11.18 -1.56 4.67
N ALA A 130 -10.95 -0.30 5.04
CA ALA A 130 -11.11 0.19 6.41
C ALA A 130 -11.64 1.62 6.41
N GLU A 131 -12.41 1.94 7.44
CA GLU A 131 -12.89 3.29 7.74
C GLU A 131 -12.70 3.55 9.24
N LYS A 132 -12.35 4.78 9.60
CA LYS A 132 -11.94 5.15 10.95
C LYS A 132 -13.05 4.83 11.95
N GLY A 133 -12.73 3.98 12.93
CA GLY A 133 -13.65 3.52 13.98
C GLY A 133 -14.56 2.34 13.59
N GLU A 134 -14.57 1.92 12.33
CA GLU A 134 -15.48 0.89 11.80
C GLU A 134 -14.80 -0.48 11.63
N GLY A 135 -13.48 -0.54 11.84
CA GLY A 135 -12.67 -1.74 11.67
C GLY A 135 -12.18 -1.96 10.24
N SER A 136 -11.39 -3.02 10.09
CA SER A 136 -10.73 -3.41 8.85
C SER A 136 -11.32 -4.71 8.30
N TYR A 137 -11.47 -4.82 6.97
CA TYR A 137 -12.15 -5.92 6.30
C TYR A 137 -11.40 -6.41 5.07
N LEU A 138 -11.46 -7.71 4.81
CA LEU A 138 -11.07 -8.37 3.56
C LEU A 138 -12.32 -9.06 3.00
N ASN A 139 -12.75 -8.68 1.79
CA ASN A 139 -13.91 -9.28 1.11
C ASN A 139 -15.16 -9.36 2.02
N ASN A 140 -15.44 -8.29 2.77
CA ASN A 140 -16.52 -8.17 3.77
C ASN A 140 -16.36 -8.96 5.08
N TYR A 141 -15.30 -9.73 5.24
CA TYR A 141 -14.96 -10.40 6.49
C TYR A 141 -14.05 -9.50 7.31
N ARG A 142 -14.37 -9.33 8.60
CA ARG A 142 -13.55 -8.50 9.49
C ARG A 142 -12.19 -9.17 9.67
N MET A 143 -11.12 -8.40 9.51
CA MET A 143 -9.75 -8.86 9.70
C MET A 143 -9.11 -8.24 10.94
N ARG A 144 -8.06 -8.90 11.43
CA ARG A 144 -7.24 -8.46 12.56
C ARG A 144 -5.80 -8.84 12.28
N VAL A 145 -4.88 -8.06 12.82
CA VAL A 145 -3.46 -8.41 12.84
C VAL A 145 -3.23 -9.72 13.59
N SER A 146 -2.09 -10.36 13.36
CA SER A 146 -1.74 -11.63 13.98
C SER A 146 -1.54 -11.52 15.50
N GLY A 147 -1.62 -12.66 16.20
CA GLY A 147 -1.37 -12.73 17.65
C GLY A 147 0.07 -13.07 18.06
N ARG A 148 1.01 -13.21 17.11
CA ARG A 148 2.39 -13.61 17.42
C ARG A 148 3.09 -12.51 18.22
N ASN A 149 3.80 -12.89 19.27
CA ASN A 149 4.34 -11.94 20.26
C ASN A 149 5.86 -12.03 20.46
N LYS A 150 6.56 -12.74 19.58
CA LYS A 150 8.01 -12.82 19.57
C LYS A 150 8.54 -12.63 18.16
N LEU A 151 9.50 -11.73 17.99
CA LEU A 151 10.11 -11.48 16.69
C LEU A 151 10.71 -12.76 16.09
N GLU A 152 11.34 -13.62 16.92
CA GLU A 152 11.97 -14.87 16.47
C GLU A 152 11.03 -15.78 15.65
N ASN A 153 9.73 -15.84 15.99
CA ASN A 153 8.74 -16.72 15.38
C ASN A 153 7.87 -16.00 14.34
N SER A 154 8.23 -14.76 13.99
CA SER A 154 7.42 -13.89 13.16
C SER A 154 7.83 -13.97 11.68
N LEU A 155 6.84 -13.92 10.79
CA LEU A 155 7.03 -13.73 9.37
C LEU A 155 7.02 -12.22 9.07
N ILE A 156 8.18 -11.70 8.68
CA ILE A 156 8.35 -10.27 8.41
C ILE A 156 8.52 -10.05 6.91
N PHE A 157 7.89 -8.99 6.42
CA PHE A 157 7.99 -8.52 5.04
C PHE A 157 8.85 -7.25 5.01
N THR A 158 9.49 -6.99 3.88
CA THR A 158 10.23 -5.73 3.64
C THR A 158 10.32 -5.44 2.15
N GLY A 159 10.81 -4.26 1.80
CA GLY A 159 11.18 -3.94 0.44
C GLY A 159 12.47 -3.15 0.36
N PHE A 160 13.07 -3.17 -0.82
CA PHE A 160 14.32 -2.48 -1.12
C PHE A 160 14.05 -1.18 -1.87
N PRO A 161 14.83 -0.13 -1.60
CA PRO A 161 14.67 1.11 -2.33
C PRO A 161 15.11 0.96 -3.79
N LYS A 162 14.62 1.85 -4.66
CA LYS A 162 14.94 1.87 -6.10
C LYS A 162 16.46 1.93 -6.35
N PHE A 163 16.89 1.52 -7.54
CA PHE A 163 18.30 1.35 -7.91
C PHE A 163 19.22 2.57 -7.63
N ASN A 164 18.73 3.80 -7.63
CA ASN A 164 19.57 4.98 -7.36
C ASN A 164 19.53 5.48 -5.91
N SER A 165 18.95 4.72 -4.98
CA SER A 165 18.88 5.14 -3.59
C SER A 165 20.22 5.05 -2.87
N LEU A 166 20.56 6.11 -2.14
CA LEU A 166 21.73 6.18 -1.24
C LEU A 166 21.54 5.34 0.04
N GLU A 167 20.33 4.83 0.29
CA GLU A 167 19.99 4.09 1.51
C GLU A 167 20.13 2.56 1.35
N LYS A 168 20.58 2.05 0.19
CA LYS A 168 20.68 0.60 -0.07
C LYS A 168 21.48 -0.15 0.98
N ASP A 169 22.67 0.37 1.32
CA ASP A 169 23.54 -0.28 2.30
C ASP A 169 22.91 -0.31 3.69
N LYS A 170 22.13 0.72 4.04
CA LYS A 170 21.36 0.74 5.29
C LYS A 170 20.24 -0.30 5.26
N THR A 171 19.47 -0.37 4.18
CA THR A 171 18.41 -1.39 4.04
C THR A 171 18.98 -2.81 4.04
N LEU A 172 20.14 -3.06 3.42
CA LEU A 172 20.82 -4.37 3.49
C LEU A 172 21.27 -4.73 4.91
N LYS A 173 21.79 -3.75 5.67
CA LYS A 173 22.12 -3.96 7.08
C LYS A 173 20.89 -4.26 7.91
N GLU A 174 19.81 -3.50 7.75
CA GLU A 174 18.52 -3.71 8.43
C GLU A 174 17.96 -5.11 8.14
N PHE A 175 17.95 -5.51 6.88
CA PHE A 175 17.58 -6.86 6.46
C PHE A 175 18.42 -7.91 7.20
N SER A 176 19.73 -7.76 7.21
CA SER A 176 20.63 -8.73 7.84
C SER A 176 20.36 -8.83 9.34
N MET A 177 20.21 -7.69 10.03
CA MET A 177 19.93 -7.65 11.47
C MET A 177 18.60 -8.32 11.85
N ILE A 178 17.53 -8.14 11.07
CA ILE A 178 16.25 -8.82 11.31
C ILE A 178 16.33 -10.31 10.94
N ASN A 179 17.05 -10.65 9.86
CA ASN A 179 17.21 -12.02 9.38
C ASN A 179 18.03 -12.88 10.35
N GLU A 180 18.94 -12.29 11.12
CA GLU A 180 19.68 -12.98 12.19
C GLU A 180 18.81 -13.38 13.39
N ILE A 181 17.63 -12.77 13.55
CA ILE A 181 16.73 -12.99 14.69
C ILE A 181 15.55 -13.89 14.31
N THR A 182 15.02 -13.72 13.10
CA THR A 182 13.81 -14.41 12.64
C THR A 182 14.12 -15.83 12.17
N LEU A 183 13.31 -16.81 12.59
CA LEU A 183 13.40 -18.20 12.10
C LEU A 183 12.75 -18.36 10.73
N CYS A 184 11.74 -17.55 10.45
CA CYS A 184 11.05 -17.51 9.16
C CYS A 184 11.85 -16.65 8.18
N PRO A 185 12.18 -17.12 6.96
CA PRO A 185 12.82 -16.27 5.97
C PRO A 185 11.97 -15.03 5.68
N ILE A 186 12.63 -13.88 5.56
CA ILE A 186 11.97 -12.60 5.26
C ILE A 186 11.40 -12.65 3.83
N ARG A 187 10.24 -12.03 3.60
CA ARG A 187 9.66 -11.88 2.25
C ARG A 187 9.88 -10.48 1.70
N ILE A 188 10.12 -10.43 0.40
CA ILE A 188 10.18 -9.19 -0.39
C ILE A 188 9.24 -9.42 -1.56
N LEU A 189 8.01 -8.92 -1.46
CA LEU A 189 6.97 -9.21 -2.43
C LEU A 189 6.80 -8.11 -3.48
N GLY A 190 7.26 -6.89 -3.19
CA GLY A 190 7.36 -5.82 -4.19
C GLY A 190 6.12 -4.94 -4.35
N SER A 191 5.20 -4.95 -3.38
CA SER A 191 4.04 -4.04 -3.31
C SER A 191 3.84 -3.59 -1.87
N ALA A 192 4.16 -2.32 -1.59
CA ALA A 192 4.16 -1.77 -0.24
C ALA A 192 2.74 -1.73 0.38
N ALA A 193 1.75 -1.38 -0.43
CA ALA A 193 0.36 -1.30 -0.04
C ALA A 193 -0.17 -2.71 0.28
N LEU A 194 0.10 -3.72 -0.57
CA LEU A 194 -0.28 -5.11 -0.27
C LEU A 194 0.44 -5.67 0.95
N ASP A 195 1.73 -5.36 1.14
CA ASP A 195 2.47 -5.82 2.31
C ASP A 195 1.84 -5.28 3.61
N MET A 196 1.42 -4.02 3.63
CA MET A 196 0.65 -3.45 4.76
C MET A 196 -0.76 -4.07 4.90
N ALA A 197 -1.46 -4.33 3.80
CA ALA A 197 -2.74 -5.03 3.83
C ALA A 197 -2.59 -6.44 4.40
N TYR A 198 -1.47 -7.12 4.13
CA TYR A 198 -1.16 -8.45 4.64
C TYR A 198 -0.83 -8.42 6.13
N VAL A 199 -0.17 -7.37 6.63
CA VAL A 199 -0.05 -7.12 8.08
C VAL A 199 -1.45 -6.97 8.71
N ALA A 200 -2.30 -6.12 8.13
CA ALA A 200 -3.67 -5.88 8.62
C ALA A 200 -4.53 -7.16 8.63
N ALA A 201 -4.32 -8.05 7.65
CA ALA A 201 -4.99 -9.35 7.55
C ALA A 201 -4.35 -10.45 8.41
N GLY A 202 -3.25 -10.17 9.11
CA GLY A 202 -2.52 -11.15 9.92
C GLY A 202 -1.80 -12.23 9.11
N ARG A 203 -1.57 -12.00 7.81
CA ARG A 203 -0.82 -12.90 6.91
C ARG A 203 0.68 -12.84 7.16
N CYS A 204 1.16 -11.66 7.55
CA CYS A 204 2.49 -11.45 8.11
C CYS A 204 2.36 -10.67 9.43
N ASP A 205 3.44 -10.65 10.20
CA ASP A 205 3.44 -10.11 11.56
C ASP A 205 3.98 -8.67 11.60
N GLY A 206 4.76 -8.30 10.59
CA GLY A 206 5.26 -6.94 10.40
C GLY A 206 5.79 -6.70 8.99
N TYR A 207 5.89 -5.41 8.66
CA TYR A 207 6.45 -4.90 7.42
C TYR A 207 7.27 -3.65 7.72
N TRP A 208 8.48 -3.55 7.17
CA TRP A 208 9.27 -2.32 7.24
C TRP A 208 9.89 -1.96 5.89
N GLN A 209 9.91 -0.68 5.55
CA GLN A 209 10.58 -0.19 4.34
C GLN A 209 10.94 1.30 4.43
N ARG A 210 12.02 1.68 3.74
CA ARG A 210 12.47 3.06 3.55
C ARG A 210 12.14 3.57 2.14
N ASN A 211 12.16 4.89 1.99
CA ASN A 211 12.03 5.62 0.72
C ASN A 211 10.73 5.35 -0.04
N LEU A 212 9.64 5.11 0.69
CA LEU A 212 8.31 5.11 0.09
C LEU A 212 7.83 6.54 -0.19
N ASN A 213 6.91 6.66 -1.12
CA ASN A 213 6.07 7.83 -1.32
C ASN A 213 4.79 7.70 -0.50
N TYR A 214 4.09 8.82 -0.29
CA TYR A 214 2.92 8.82 0.59
C TYR A 214 1.78 7.93 0.08
N TRP A 215 1.59 7.84 -1.24
CA TRP A 215 0.55 7.01 -1.86
C TRP A 215 0.79 5.50 -1.67
N ASP A 216 2.05 5.06 -1.63
CA ASP A 216 2.44 3.65 -1.43
C ASP A 216 1.87 3.05 -0.11
N TYR A 217 1.62 3.89 0.91
CA TYR A 217 1.24 3.42 2.24
C TYR A 217 0.03 4.11 2.87
N ALA A 218 -0.50 5.19 2.27
CA ALA A 218 -1.60 5.96 2.86
C ALA A 218 -2.82 5.07 3.21
N ALA A 219 -3.26 4.20 2.29
CA ALA A 219 -4.39 3.30 2.54
C ALA A 219 -4.01 2.19 3.54
N GLY A 220 -2.76 1.72 3.49
CA GLY A 220 -2.22 0.73 4.43
C GLY A 220 -2.25 1.20 5.88
N ILE A 221 -2.03 2.49 6.15
CA ILE A 221 -2.04 3.06 7.51
C ILE A 221 -3.34 2.72 8.22
N ILE A 222 -4.47 3.08 7.61
CA ILE A 222 -5.77 2.90 8.26
C ILE A 222 -6.17 1.43 8.31
N LEU A 223 -5.83 0.63 7.29
CA LEU A 223 -6.07 -0.81 7.32
C LEU A 223 -5.40 -1.49 8.52
N VAL A 224 -4.13 -1.16 8.78
CA VAL A 224 -3.36 -1.71 9.91
C VAL A 224 -3.90 -1.19 11.25
N LYS A 225 -4.14 0.12 11.38
CA LYS A 225 -4.67 0.71 12.63
C LYS A 225 -6.03 0.12 13.00
N GLU A 226 -6.97 0.03 12.04
CA GLU A 226 -8.31 -0.52 12.26
C GLU A 226 -8.34 -2.05 12.46
N ALA A 227 -7.28 -2.75 12.06
CA ALA A 227 -7.07 -4.17 12.34
C ALA A 227 -6.47 -4.44 13.74
N GLY A 228 -6.16 -3.39 14.51
CA GLY A 228 -5.54 -3.46 15.83
C GLY A 228 -4.01 -3.49 15.82
N GLY A 229 -3.39 -3.15 14.68
CA GLY A 229 -1.95 -3.00 14.54
C GLY A 229 -1.46 -1.58 14.83
N PHE A 230 -0.16 -1.39 14.69
CA PHE A 230 0.51 -0.10 14.85
C PHE A 230 1.32 0.23 13.60
N VAL A 231 1.35 1.53 13.27
CA VAL A 231 2.19 2.07 12.20
C VAL A 231 3.03 3.19 12.79
N THR A 232 4.35 3.07 12.68
CA THR A 232 5.33 4.02 13.20
C THR A 232 6.44 4.26 12.17
N ASP A 233 7.32 5.20 12.45
CA ASP A 233 8.66 5.21 11.86
C ASP A 233 9.61 4.26 12.63
N PHE A 234 10.90 4.28 12.29
CA PHE A 234 11.91 3.45 12.96
C PHE A 234 12.35 4.03 14.31
N GLU A 235 11.90 5.24 14.66
CA GLU A 235 12.07 5.82 15.99
C GLU A 235 10.96 5.41 16.96
N GLY A 236 9.85 4.89 16.43
CA GLY A 236 8.63 4.52 17.16
C GLY A 236 7.58 5.64 17.20
N GLY A 237 7.78 6.73 16.46
CA GLY A 237 6.87 7.87 16.38
C GLY A 237 5.97 7.84 15.13
N GLU A 238 5.13 8.86 15.01
CA GLU A 238 4.23 9.04 13.84
C GLU A 238 4.86 9.89 12.72
N ASN A 239 6.17 10.17 12.79
CA ASN A 239 6.87 11.00 11.81
C ASN A 239 7.30 10.21 10.55
N PHE A 240 6.64 9.09 10.25
CA PHE A 240 6.96 8.21 9.11
C PHE A 240 6.86 8.90 7.74
N ILE A 241 6.03 9.94 7.62
CA ILE A 241 5.95 10.77 6.39
C ILE A 241 7.25 11.58 6.21
N ALA A 242 7.69 12.28 7.25
CA ALA A 242 8.91 13.11 7.18
C ALA A 242 10.17 12.24 7.04
N ASN A 243 10.19 11.11 7.74
CA ASN A 243 11.32 10.18 7.75
C ASN A 243 11.36 9.26 6.53
N ARG A 244 10.29 9.23 5.72
CA ARG A 244 10.11 8.30 4.58
C ARG A 244 10.45 6.85 4.96
N ALA A 245 10.06 6.45 6.15
CA ALA A 245 10.35 5.13 6.70
C ALA A 245 9.11 4.66 7.46
N ILE A 246 8.61 3.49 7.10
CA ILE A 246 7.39 2.94 7.68
C ILE A 246 7.66 1.59 8.31
N LEU A 247 7.10 1.39 9.50
CA LEU A 247 7.05 0.14 10.22
C LEU A 247 5.59 -0.13 10.58
N ALA A 248 5.01 -1.16 9.97
CA ALA A 248 3.67 -1.66 10.29
C ALA A 248 3.78 -2.99 11.04
N THR A 249 3.12 -3.15 12.18
CA THR A 249 3.22 -4.38 12.99
C THR A 249 1.91 -4.73 13.69
N ASN A 250 1.84 -5.97 14.17
CA ASN A 250 0.72 -6.53 14.91
C ASN A 250 0.55 -6.04 16.38
N SER A 251 1.13 -4.89 16.75
CA SER A 251 1.22 -4.34 18.13
C SER A 251 2.16 -5.05 19.11
N LYS A 252 2.56 -6.30 18.85
CA LYS A 252 3.32 -7.10 19.83
C LYS A 252 4.82 -7.07 19.58
N ILE A 253 5.23 -7.08 18.32
CA ILE A 253 6.65 -7.20 17.94
C ILE A 253 7.31 -5.87 17.57
N GLY A 254 6.56 -4.76 17.53
CA GLY A 254 7.06 -3.47 17.06
C GLY A 254 8.26 -2.92 17.85
N SER A 255 8.23 -3.04 19.19
CA SER A 255 9.33 -2.59 20.04
C SER A 255 10.61 -3.41 19.84
N GLU A 256 10.49 -4.72 19.58
CA GLU A 256 11.62 -5.58 19.25
C GLU A 256 12.23 -5.16 17.91
N ILE A 257 11.41 -4.94 16.88
CA ILE A 257 11.88 -4.50 15.55
C ILE A 257 12.58 -3.15 15.64
N ILE A 258 11.98 -2.16 16.33
CA ILE A 258 12.58 -0.82 16.51
C ILE A 258 13.96 -0.93 17.16
N LYS A 259 14.10 -1.76 18.21
CA LYS A 259 15.39 -1.95 18.90
C LYS A 259 16.46 -2.54 17.97
N VAL A 260 16.07 -3.33 16.99
CA VAL A 260 16.97 -3.91 15.99
C VAL A 260 17.34 -2.87 14.94
N LEU A 261 16.36 -2.13 14.41
CA LEU A 261 16.57 -1.14 13.34
C LEU A 261 17.34 0.12 13.80
N LYS A 262 17.44 0.36 15.11
CA LYS A 262 18.24 1.48 15.69
C LYS A 262 19.73 1.18 15.87
N LYS A 263 20.17 -0.07 15.68
CA LYS A 263 21.58 -0.46 15.78
C LYS A 263 22.35 -0.11 14.51
#